data_AF-A0A7S0TYJ6-F1
#
_entry.id   AF-A0A7S0TYJ6-F1
#
_cell.length_a   1.000
_cell.length_b   1.000
_cell.length_c   1.000
_cell.angle_alpha   90.00
_cell.angle_beta   90.00
_cell.angle_gamma   90.00
#
_symmetry.space_group_name_H-M   'P 1'
#
loop_
_entity.id
_entity.type
_entity.pdbx_description
1 polymer ?
#
loop_
_entity_poly.entity_id
_entity_poly.type
_entity_poly.pdbx_seq_one_letter_code
_entity_poly.pdbx_strand_id
1 'polypeptide(L)'
;GGEWCHVSTLCPWPGKPVYNMSDEDTSGCRLRYLRIHGRDIFGSGPSRLTWTRDLRSYPSERFIATLNDGFGSSLRRCPQRPNEVRAALAVELDAGTWHDKRSPYDGDPCNIMVLEMRVKANFNALRGLCTVVFLSVLILWANYLLVTMVDKELVRPVVEMVETVRAIALDPMAKMPQGQFEKGNQETKTVGRALFKLSNLLQIAFGEAGSHVIKVNLREGREMTPMVPGQRMNLIFGFCDIRSFTDCTESLEGDVMVFVNTIADYVHKSVAENRGLPNKNIGDAFQLAWSIPNKTNRSNMAERQSAKKLATTTYIGDCALRSFLRIIIETATCPTLLKLTCRPDLQRKIPGYVTRFGFGLHSGWAIQGAIGSMYKIDPSWLSPHVKWSERLESATKYYGVPILMTDAFREHLSPRVQQLCRRVDRIKVPDTPYPIDLYTYDIKEWRIDDAEYQLPEVHENGINFRYGRGPSFFDQFPPCFRKEWRVEFQRGVSNYVAGNWSVAREALLACQVEEPEDVPTQKILDLIIDM
;
A
#
# COMPACT_ATOMS: atom_id res chain seq x y z
N GLY A 1 -17.80 44.07 56.16
CA GLY A 1 -16.34 43.97 56.02
C GLY A 1 -16.05 43.89 54.55
N GLY A 2 -15.29 44.81 53.95
CA GLY A 2 -13.86 45.05 54.23
C GLY A 2 -13.08 44.03 53.39
N GLU A 3 -12.13 44.34 52.50
CA GLU A 3 -11.37 45.54 52.16
C GLU A 3 -10.87 45.35 50.70
N TRP A 4 -10.59 46.43 49.97
CA TRP A 4 -9.63 46.42 48.85
C TRP A 4 -8.73 47.65 49.01
N CYS A 5 -7.43 47.41 49.18
CA CYS A 5 -6.36 48.40 49.11
C CYS A 5 -5.31 47.93 48.09
N HIS A 6 -5.01 48.74 47.08
CA HIS A 6 -3.65 49.17 46.71
C HIS A 6 -3.62 49.83 45.33
N VAL A 7 -3.32 51.13 45.28
CA VAL A 7 -2.44 51.74 44.26
C VAL A 7 -1.67 52.88 44.94
N SER A 8 -0.34 52.81 44.89
CA SER A 8 0.61 53.78 45.43
C SER A 8 1.05 54.81 44.38
N THR A 9 1.18 56.05 44.85
CA THR A 9 1.65 57.29 44.22
C THR A 9 3.15 57.30 43.90
N LEU A 10 3.57 58.11 42.91
CA LEU A 10 4.83 58.86 42.93
C LEU A 10 4.76 60.07 41.97
N CYS A 11 5.15 61.23 42.48
CA CYS A 11 5.32 62.52 41.81
C CYS A 11 6.82 62.90 41.93
N PRO A 12 7.37 63.76 41.05
CA PRO A 12 7.96 64.99 41.60
C PRO A 12 7.83 66.25 40.72
N TRP A 13 7.79 67.40 41.41
CA TRP A 13 7.88 68.80 40.94
C TRP A 13 9.36 69.29 40.89
N PRO A 14 9.72 70.39 40.18
CA PRO A 14 9.80 71.72 40.85
C PRO A 14 9.62 72.99 39.97
N GLY A 15 9.21 74.13 40.57
CA GLY A 15 9.47 75.50 40.07
C GLY A 15 8.40 76.59 40.35
N LYS A 16 8.72 77.62 41.17
CA LYS A 16 7.94 78.86 41.53
C LYS A 16 8.20 80.04 40.54
N PRO A 17 7.68 81.30 40.65
CA PRO A 17 6.73 81.97 41.59
C PRO A 17 5.55 82.78 40.93
N VAL A 18 4.36 82.83 41.55
CA VAL A 18 3.68 83.97 42.25
C VAL A 18 3.74 85.37 41.60
N TYR A 19 2.58 85.87 41.12
CA TYR A 19 2.21 87.29 41.04
C TYR A 19 0.75 87.51 41.47
N ASN A 20 0.53 88.62 42.17
CA ASN A 20 -0.70 89.06 42.85
C ASN A 20 -1.92 89.25 41.92
N MET A 21 -3.11 88.89 42.41
CA MET A 21 -4.40 89.41 41.94
C MET A 21 -5.03 90.24 43.07
N SER A 22 -5.49 91.43 42.72
CA SER A 22 -6.35 92.29 43.54
C SER A 22 -7.80 91.77 43.51
N ASP A 23 -8.43 91.76 44.69
CA ASP A 23 -9.85 91.53 44.90
C ASP A 23 -10.68 92.65 44.27
N GLU A 24 -11.71 92.31 43.49
CA GLU A 24 -12.95 93.09 43.39
C GLU A 24 -14.08 92.27 42.74
N ASP A 25 -15.24 92.33 43.39
CA ASP A 25 -16.61 92.00 42.95
C ASP A 25 -17.07 90.54 42.70
N THR A 26 -17.80 90.07 43.73
CA THR A 26 -18.75 88.97 43.72
C THR A 26 -20.01 89.24 42.89
N SER A 27 -20.48 88.28 42.08
CA SER A 27 -21.83 87.68 42.20
C SER A 27 -22.17 86.63 41.12
N GLY A 28 -22.72 85.48 41.56
CA GLY A 28 -23.79 84.77 40.83
C GLY A 28 -23.50 83.47 40.04
N CYS A 29 -23.46 82.30 40.71
CA CYS A 29 -24.03 81.02 40.21
C CYS A 29 -23.99 79.95 41.32
N ARG A 30 -25.04 79.13 41.50
CA ARG A 30 -25.00 77.94 42.38
C ARG A 30 -25.73 76.74 41.76
N LEU A 31 -24.99 75.71 41.39
CA LEU A 31 -25.49 74.33 41.32
C LEU A 31 -25.53 73.76 42.75
N ARG A 32 -26.63 73.11 43.13
CA ARG A 32 -26.73 72.30 44.36
C ARG A 32 -27.27 70.93 43.96
N TYR A 33 -26.66 69.86 44.47
CA TYR A 33 -27.04 68.43 44.34
C TYR A 33 -26.53 67.63 43.11
N LEU A 34 -25.97 66.44 43.41
CA LEU A 34 -25.61 65.37 42.47
C LEU A 34 -25.90 64.02 43.17
N ARG A 35 -26.74 63.17 42.57
CA ARG A 35 -27.07 61.81 43.08
C ARG A 35 -26.61 60.77 42.07
N ILE A 36 -25.82 59.80 42.54
CA ILE A 36 -25.31 58.70 41.71
C ILE A 36 -25.71 57.38 42.38
N HIS A 37 -26.39 56.49 41.64
CA HIS A 37 -26.79 55.15 42.06
C HIS A 37 -27.53 55.07 43.42
N GLY A 38 -28.46 56.00 43.68
CA GLY A 38 -29.32 55.95 44.86
C GLY A 38 -28.63 56.27 46.19
N ARG A 39 -27.38 56.78 46.16
CA ARG A 39 -26.73 57.35 47.34
C ARG A 39 -26.64 58.87 47.21
N ASP A 40 -27.06 59.54 48.28
CA ASP A 40 -26.94 60.99 48.43
C ASP A 40 -25.57 61.34 49.02
N ILE A 41 -24.87 62.26 48.38
CA ILE A 41 -23.65 62.84 48.95
C ILE A 41 -24.04 64.16 49.61
N PHE A 42 -24.18 64.16 50.94
CA PHE A 42 -24.46 65.34 51.75
C PHE A 42 -23.21 65.80 52.52
N GLY A 43 -22.96 67.11 52.54
CA GLY A 43 -22.06 67.76 53.51
C GLY A 43 -22.83 68.82 54.27
N SER A 44 -22.90 68.71 55.60
CA SER A 44 -23.46 69.73 56.49
C SER A 44 -22.31 70.35 57.30
N GLY A 45 -22.28 71.68 57.41
CA GLY A 45 -21.29 72.40 58.21
C GLY A 45 -21.48 73.93 58.13
N PRO A 46 -21.35 74.67 59.25
CA PRO A 46 -21.66 76.09 59.29
C PRO A 46 -20.47 76.93 58.82
N SER A 47 -20.77 78.10 58.23
CA SER A 47 -19.88 79.20 57.85
C SER A 47 -19.19 79.13 56.46
N ARG A 48 -19.10 80.32 55.85
CA ARG A 48 -18.84 80.62 54.43
C ARG A 48 -17.35 80.56 54.03
N LEU A 49 -16.49 79.91 54.82
CA LEU A 49 -15.02 80.04 54.75
C LEU A 49 -14.25 78.72 54.55
N THR A 50 -14.93 77.60 54.29
CA THR A 50 -14.30 76.26 54.14
C THR A 50 -14.43 75.64 52.74
N TRP A 51 -15.05 76.32 51.76
CA TRP A 51 -15.23 75.77 50.40
C TRP A 51 -14.18 76.22 49.38
N THR A 52 -13.42 77.28 49.66
CA THR A 52 -12.41 77.85 48.74
C THR A 52 -11.03 77.19 48.83
N ARG A 53 -10.83 76.24 49.75
CA ARG A 53 -9.53 75.61 49.98
C ARG A 53 -9.36 74.21 49.37
N ASP A 54 -10.45 73.51 49.04
CA ASP A 54 -10.39 72.12 48.49
C ASP A 54 -10.61 71.99 46.97
N LEU A 55 -10.84 73.10 46.26
CA LEU A 55 -10.96 73.13 44.79
C LEU A 55 -9.70 73.65 44.08
N ARG A 56 -8.62 73.96 44.81
CA ARG A 56 -7.32 74.38 44.22
C ARG A 56 -6.33 73.23 44.00
N SER A 57 -6.70 71.99 44.33
CA SER A 57 -5.85 70.80 44.21
C SER A 57 -6.31 69.79 43.14
N TYR A 58 -7.35 70.10 42.36
CA TYR A 58 -7.73 69.32 41.18
C TYR A 58 -7.45 70.11 39.89
N PRO A 59 -6.49 69.69 39.05
CA PRO A 59 -6.14 70.40 37.82
C PRO A 59 -7.29 70.34 36.80
N SER A 60 -7.67 71.51 36.31
CA SER A 60 -8.83 71.83 35.46
C SER A 60 -8.69 71.42 33.98
N GLU A 61 -7.89 70.40 33.66
CA GLU A 61 -7.65 69.98 32.26
C GLU A 61 -8.36 68.68 31.83
N ARG A 62 -9.12 68.02 32.72
CA ARG A 62 -9.87 66.79 32.38
C ARG A 62 -11.39 66.92 32.34
N PHE A 63 -11.96 68.10 32.60
CA PHE A 63 -13.42 68.31 32.52
C PHE A 63 -13.89 68.89 31.18
N ILE A 64 -12.97 69.43 30.37
CA ILE A 64 -13.27 70.05 29.05
C ILE A 64 -12.94 69.11 27.87
N ALA A 65 -12.25 67.98 28.11
CA ALA A 65 -11.91 67.01 27.07
C ALA A 65 -12.98 65.93 26.80
N THR A 66 -14.06 65.86 27.60
CA THR A 66 -15.15 64.88 27.39
C THR A 66 -16.38 65.48 26.70
N LEU A 67 -16.34 66.76 26.33
CA LEU A 67 -17.43 67.47 25.64
C LEU A 67 -17.04 67.96 24.24
N ASN A 68 -15.82 67.66 23.77
CA ASN A 68 -15.28 68.20 22.53
C ASN A 68 -15.02 67.17 21.42
N ASP A 69 -15.68 66.00 21.47
CA ASP A 69 -15.89 65.22 20.25
C ASP A 69 -17.21 65.65 19.61
N GLY A 70 -17.13 66.79 18.90
CA GLY A 70 -17.90 66.93 17.67
C GLY A 70 -19.06 67.92 17.61
N PHE A 71 -19.15 68.99 18.41
CA PHE A 71 -20.13 70.05 18.10
C PHE A 71 -19.61 71.46 18.42
N GLY A 72 -19.29 72.22 17.37
CA GLY A 72 -18.91 73.62 17.48
C GLY A 72 -20.10 74.48 17.93
N SER A 73 -19.84 75.45 18.82
CA SER A 73 -20.83 76.49 19.13
C SER A 73 -20.20 77.88 19.06
N SER A 74 -20.87 78.76 18.32
CA SER A 74 -20.52 80.16 18.12
C SER A 74 -21.41 81.02 19.03
N LEU A 75 -20.81 81.95 19.77
CA LEU A 75 -21.55 82.91 20.60
C LEU A 75 -21.99 84.11 19.74
N ARG A 76 -23.29 84.41 19.64
CA ARG A 76 -23.80 85.71 19.18
C ARG A 76 -24.49 86.46 20.33
N ARG A 77 -24.20 87.76 20.46
CA ARG A 77 -24.86 88.68 21.40
C ARG A 77 -26.20 89.17 20.84
N CYS A 78 -27.23 89.23 21.69
CA CYS A 78 -28.54 89.79 21.37
C CYS A 78 -28.57 91.31 21.68
N PRO A 79 -29.09 92.20 20.83
CA PRO A 79 -28.78 93.64 20.92
C PRO A 79 -29.66 94.50 21.83
N GLN A 80 -30.64 93.98 22.57
CA GLN A 80 -31.68 94.84 23.19
C GLN A 80 -31.77 94.86 24.73
N ARG A 81 -30.89 94.19 25.49
CA ARG A 81 -30.73 94.41 26.96
C ARG A 81 -29.29 94.09 27.39
N PRO A 82 -28.46 95.05 27.90
CA PRO A 82 -27.02 94.81 28.12
C PRO A 82 -26.66 93.95 29.34
N ASN A 83 -27.58 93.73 30.30
CA ASN A 83 -27.26 93.14 31.61
C ASN A 83 -27.92 91.78 31.91
N GLU A 84 -28.49 91.12 30.90
CA GLU A 84 -28.98 89.73 31.05
C GLU A 84 -28.19 88.80 30.13
N VAL A 85 -27.20 88.11 30.69
CA VAL A 85 -26.59 86.95 30.01
C VAL A 85 -27.44 85.73 30.33
N ARG A 86 -28.39 85.40 29.45
CA ARG A 86 -29.01 84.06 29.46
C ARG A 86 -28.04 83.09 28.80
N ALA A 87 -27.32 82.31 29.60
CA ALA A 87 -26.61 81.14 29.11
C ALA A 87 -27.64 80.03 28.84
N ALA A 88 -28.14 79.96 27.61
CA ALA A 88 -28.81 78.77 27.13
C ALA A 88 -27.71 77.72 26.84
N LEU A 89 -27.41 76.87 27.82
CA LEU A 89 -26.64 75.65 27.57
C LEU A 89 -27.58 74.66 26.89
N ALA A 90 -27.69 74.76 25.55
CA ALA A 90 -28.36 73.75 24.75
C ALA A 90 -27.45 72.50 24.71
N VAL A 91 -27.63 71.60 25.68
CA VAL A 91 -27.11 70.24 25.55
C VAL A 91 -28.19 69.46 24.80
N GLU A 92 -27.91 69.14 23.54
CA GLU A 92 -28.75 68.27 22.73
C GLU A 92 -28.65 66.86 23.33
N LEU A 93 -29.57 66.54 24.25
CA LEU A 93 -29.69 65.23 24.87
C LEU A 93 -30.77 64.44 24.11
N ASP A 94 -30.32 63.58 23.20
CA ASP A 94 -31.17 62.53 22.65
C ASP A 94 -31.68 61.64 23.80
N ALA A 95 -33.00 61.70 24.01
CA ALA A 95 -33.81 60.77 24.80
C ALA A 95 -33.64 60.77 26.34
N GLY A 96 -33.70 61.95 26.99
CA GLY A 96 -33.98 62.04 28.44
C GLY A 96 -35.37 62.63 28.71
N THR A 97 -36.28 61.87 29.31
CA THR A 97 -37.58 62.38 29.77
C THR A 97 -37.41 63.25 31.01
N TRP A 98 -37.84 64.52 30.92
CA TRP A 98 -37.91 65.43 32.05
C TRP A 98 -39.14 65.11 32.91
N HIS A 99 -38.93 64.87 34.20
CA HIS A 99 -40.01 64.83 35.18
C HIS A 99 -39.98 66.10 36.03
N ASP A 100 -40.82 67.07 35.68
CA ASP A 100 -41.11 68.22 36.54
C ASP A 100 -42.10 67.78 37.63
N LYS A 101 -41.59 67.35 38.79
CA LYS A 101 -42.40 67.23 39.99
C LYS A 101 -42.29 68.54 40.77
N ARG A 102 -43.28 69.41 40.62
CA ARG A 102 -43.44 70.59 41.47
C ARG A 102 -43.63 70.16 42.92
N SER A 103 -42.66 70.49 43.76
CA SER A 103 -42.79 70.49 45.23
C SER A 103 -43.73 71.63 45.64
N PRO A 104 -44.67 71.44 46.59
CA PRO A 104 -45.65 72.45 46.97
C PRO A 104 -45.12 73.50 47.97
N TYR A 105 -43.82 73.80 47.98
CA TYR A 105 -43.25 74.82 48.85
C TYR A 105 -42.55 75.91 48.03
N ASP A 106 -43.04 77.14 48.19
CA ASP A 106 -42.50 78.38 47.61
C ASP A 106 -41.03 78.56 47.98
N GLY A 107 -40.16 78.60 46.98
CA GLY A 107 -38.73 78.90 47.12
C GLY A 107 -37.83 78.01 46.25
N ASP A 108 -37.44 78.55 45.09
CA ASP A 108 -36.47 78.04 44.10
C ASP A 108 -36.73 76.65 43.45
N PRO A 109 -36.84 76.57 42.10
CA PRO A 109 -36.98 75.30 41.40
C PRO A 109 -35.70 74.46 41.52
N CYS A 110 -35.73 73.40 42.33
CA CYS A 110 -34.69 72.39 42.35
C CYS A 110 -34.89 71.41 41.18
N ASN A 111 -34.12 71.57 40.10
CA ASN A 111 -34.08 70.62 38.99
C ASN A 111 -33.29 69.36 39.41
N ILE A 112 -33.98 68.23 39.61
CA ILE A 112 -33.35 66.93 39.87
C ILE A 112 -33.07 66.26 38.52
N MET A 113 -31.79 66.11 38.16
CA MET A 113 -31.38 65.35 36.96
C MET A 113 -31.14 63.88 37.33
N VAL A 114 -31.99 62.98 36.84
CA VAL A 114 -31.83 61.53 36.98
C VAL A 114 -31.24 61.01 35.66
N LEU A 115 -29.97 60.61 35.68
CA LEU A 115 -29.31 60.01 34.51
C LEU A 115 -29.56 58.51 34.50
N GLU A 116 -30.42 58.05 33.59
CA GLU A 116 -30.75 56.63 33.45
C GLU A 116 -29.69 55.89 32.62
N MET A 117 -28.58 55.50 33.25
CA MET A 117 -27.46 54.80 32.56
C MET A 117 -27.75 53.34 32.15
N ARG A 118 -28.97 52.83 32.39
CA ARG A 118 -29.33 51.42 32.12
C ARG A 118 -29.20 51.06 30.65
N VAL A 119 -29.58 51.96 29.74
CA VAL A 119 -29.55 51.70 28.29
C VAL A 119 -28.12 51.54 27.79
N LYS A 120 -27.20 52.41 28.22
CA LYS A 120 -25.78 52.37 27.82
C LYS A 120 -25.05 51.17 28.44
N ALA A 121 -25.37 50.80 29.69
CA ALA A 121 -24.83 49.61 30.33
C ALA A 121 -25.32 48.32 29.64
N ASN A 122 -26.61 48.23 29.30
CA ASN A 122 -27.18 47.09 28.58
C ASN A 122 -26.62 46.97 27.15
N PHE A 123 -26.42 48.09 26.45
CA PHE A 123 -25.80 48.10 25.12
C PHE A 123 -24.35 47.61 25.17
N ASN A 124 -23.56 48.04 26.15
CA ASN A 124 -22.19 47.58 26.35
C ASN A 124 -22.13 46.09 26.73
N ALA A 125 -23.05 45.62 27.58
CA ALA A 125 -23.15 44.21 27.94
C ALA A 125 -23.53 43.33 26.74
N LEU A 126 -24.49 43.77 25.92
CA LEU A 126 -24.88 43.09 24.68
C LEU A 126 -23.72 43.04 23.69
N ARG A 127 -23.00 44.16 23.48
CA ARG A 127 -21.80 44.20 22.64
C ARG A 127 -20.72 43.24 23.14
N GLY A 128 -20.50 43.19 24.46
CA GLY A 128 -19.58 42.25 25.10
C GLY A 128 -19.98 40.78 24.85
N LEU A 129 -21.25 40.45 25.05
CA LEU A 129 -21.79 39.11 24.79
C LEU A 129 -21.65 38.72 23.32
N CYS A 130 -22.04 39.60 22.39
CA CYS A 130 -21.87 39.36 20.95
C CYS A 130 -20.41 39.14 20.57
N THR A 131 -19.48 39.88 21.18
CA THR A 131 -18.04 39.73 20.94
C THR A 131 -17.54 38.36 21.42
N VAL A 132 -17.94 37.93 22.62
CA VAL A 132 -17.56 36.61 23.16
C VAL A 132 -18.14 35.47 22.33
N VAL A 133 -19.40 35.56 21.92
CA VAL A 133 -20.05 34.57 21.06
C VAL A 133 -19.34 34.49 19.72
N PHE A 134 -19.04 35.64 19.09
CA PHE A 134 -18.31 35.70 17.83
C PHE A 134 -16.93 35.05 17.93
N LEU A 135 -16.16 35.39 18.96
CA LEU A 135 -14.84 34.79 19.19
C LEU A 135 -14.92 33.27 19.43
N SER A 136 -15.94 32.82 20.17
CA SER A 136 -16.15 31.40 20.43
C SER A 136 -16.46 30.63 19.15
N VAL A 137 -17.31 31.17 18.28
CA VAL A 137 -17.62 30.58 16.97
C VAL A 137 -16.37 30.53 16.09
N LEU A 138 -15.56 31.60 16.07
CA LEU A 138 -14.33 31.66 15.30
C LEU A 138 -13.31 30.61 15.77
N ILE A 139 -13.14 30.45 17.08
CA ILE A 139 -12.25 29.43 17.67
C ILE A 139 -12.74 28.02 17.32
N LEU A 140 -14.04 27.74 17.44
CA LEU A 140 -14.61 26.44 17.09
C LEU A 140 -14.41 26.12 15.61
N TRP A 141 -14.61 27.11 14.73
CA TRP A 141 -14.40 26.95 13.29
C TRP A 141 -12.92 26.72 12.95
N ALA A 142 -12.01 27.48 13.54
CA ALA A 142 -10.57 27.30 13.36
C ALA A 142 -10.10 25.92 13.85
N ASN A 143 -10.60 25.46 15.01
CA ASN A 143 -10.30 24.14 15.54
C ASN A 143 -10.84 23.03 14.62
N TYR A 144 -12.08 23.17 14.13
CA TYR A 144 -12.65 22.23 13.16
C TYR A 144 -11.81 22.14 11.88
N LEU A 145 -11.37 23.27 11.32
CA LEU A 145 -10.48 23.28 10.17
C LEU A 145 -9.15 22.60 10.47
N LEU A 146 -8.51 22.93 11.60
CA LEU A 146 -7.23 22.33 11.97
C LEU A 146 -7.34 20.82 12.14
N VAL A 147 -8.37 20.34 12.85
CA VAL A 147 -8.62 18.90 13.03
C VAL A 147 -8.85 18.21 11.69
N THR A 148 -9.67 18.78 10.81
CA THR A 148 -9.94 18.18 9.49
C THR A 148 -8.73 18.21 8.55
N MET A 149 -7.88 19.23 8.65
CA MET A 149 -6.61 19.28 7.92
C MET A 149 -5.64 18.22 8.43
N VAL A 150 -5.44 18.11 9.75
CA VAL A 150 -4.56 17.10 10.36
C VAL A 150 -5.05 15.68 10.04
N ASP A 151 -6.36 15.45 10.11
CA ASP A 151 -6.97 14.15 9.78
C ASP A 151 -6.68 13.74 8.34
N LYS A 152 -6.88 14.66 7.38
CA LYS A 152 -6.70 14.40 5.94
C LYS A 152 -5.24 14.31 5.52
N GLU A 153 -4.38 15.19 6.05
CA GLU A 153 -3.00 15.33 5.59
C GLU A 153 -2.03 14.37 6.30
N LEU A 154 -2.35 13.96 7.54
CA LEU A 154 -1.44 13.18 8.39
C LEU A 154 -2.06 11.89 8.90
N VAL A 155 -3.21 11.95 9.60
CA VAL A 155 -3.74 10.78 10.33
C VAL A 155 -4.17 9.68 9.38
N ARG A 156 -5.03 9.98 8.39
CA ARG A 156 -5.53 8.97 7.46
C ARG A 156 -4.41 8.29 6.66
N PRO A 157 -3.47 9.02 6.02
CA PRO A 157 -2.40 8.37 5.29
C PRO A 157 -1.50 7.49 6.17
N VAL A 158 -1.24 7.89 7.42
CA VAL A 158 -0.47 7.06 8.38
C VAL A 158 -1.24 5.79 8.75
N VAL A 159 -2.56 5.89 8.97
CA VAL A 159 -3.42 4.73 9.22
C VAL A 159 -3.41 3.78 8.01
N GLU A 160 -3.53 4.31 6.79
CA GLU A 160 -3.43 3.52 5.55
C GLU A 160 -2.09 2.76 5.46
N MET A 161 -0.97 3.39 5.83
CA MET A 161 0.35 2.72 5.83
C MET A 161 0.40 1.56 6.83
N VAL A 162 -0.10 1.78 8.04
CA VAL A 162 -0.14 0.75 9.09
C VAL A 162 -1.04 -0.41 8.67
N GLU A 163 -2.19 -0.13 8.06
CA GLU A 163 -3.09 -1.14 7.52
C GLU A 163 -2.44 -1.95 6.40
N THR A 164 -1.70 -1.30 5.50
CA THR A 164 -0.93 -2.00 4.45
C THR A 164 0.12 -2.93 5.06
N VAL A 165 0.90 -2.49 6.06
CA VAL A 165 1.87 -3.36 6.74
C VAL A 165 1.17 -4.56 7.41
N ARG A 166 0.05 -4.33 8.10
CA ARG A 166 -0.75 -5.40 8.71
C ARG A 166 -1.29 -6.36 7.66
N ALA A 167 -1.73 -5.86 6.50
CA ALA A 167 -2.22 -6.71 5.42
C ALA A 167 -1.12 -7.65 4.90
N ILE A 168 0.10 -7.15 4.70
CA ILE A 168 1.27 -8.00 4.34
C ILE A 168 1.56 -9.03 5.43
N ALA A 169 1.51 -8.61 6.70
CA ALA A 169 1.76 -9.51 7.83
C ALA A 169 0.69 -10.61 7.96
N LEU A 170 -0.51 -10.40 7.42
CA LEU A 170 -1.56 -11.40 7.37
C LEU A 170 -1.38 -12.35 6.18
N ASP A 171 -1.17 -11.78 5.00
CA ASP A 171 -0.96 -12.49 3.73
C ASP A 171 0.16 -11.82 2.92
N PRO A 172 1.41 -12.33 3.04
CA PRO A 172 2.55 -11.80 2.31
C PRO A 172 2.43 -11.94 0.79
N MET A 173 1.55 -12.81 0.28
CA MET A 173 1.42 -13.08 -1.15
C MET A 173 0.24 -12.35 -1.80
N ALA A 174 -0.53 -11.60 -1.01
CA ALA A 174 -1.63 -10.78 -1.52
C ALA A 174 -1.08 -9.65 -2.40
N LYS A 175 -1.65 -9.51 -3.60
CA LYS A 175 -1.36 -8.40 -4.51
C LYS A 175 -1.84 -7.10 -3.88
N MET A 176 -0.96 -6.10 -3.81
CA MET A 176 -1.35 -4.78 -3.36
C MET A 176 -2.05 -3.98 -4.46
N PRO A 177 -3.11 -3.20 -4.13
CA PRO A 177 -3.73 -2.29 -5.07
C PRO A 177 -2.73 -1.23 -5.57
N GLN A 178 -2.68 -1.01 -6.88
CA GLN A 178 -1.88 0.08 -7.46
C GLN A 178 -2.53 1.45 -7.14
N GLY A 179 -1.70 2.48 -6.96
CA GLY A 179 -2.18 3.84 -6.66
C GLY A 179 -2.54 4.09 -5.19
N GLN A 180 -2.09 3.22 -4.27
CA GLN A 180 -2.14 3.51 -2.84
C GLN A 180 -1.21 4.69 -2.50
N PHE A 181 -1.61 5.51 -1.52
CA PHE A 181 -0.87 6.68 -1.00
C PHE A 181 -0.85 7.93 -1.91
N GLU A 182 -1.94 8.20 -2.65
CA GLU A 182 -2.12 9.46 -3.40
C GLU A 182 -2.76 10.59 -2.57
N LYS A 183 -3.08 10.33 -1.30
CA LYS A 183 -3.66 11.31 -0.36
C LYS A 183 -2.61 11.76 0.66
N GLY A 184 -2.80 12.97 1.19
CA GLY A 184 -1.90 13.60 2.14
C GLY A 184 -0.85 14.51 1.51
N ASN A 185 0.03 15.03 2.37
CA ASN A 185 1.07 15.95 1.96
C ASN A 185 2.19 15.23 1.19
N GLN A 186 3.11 15.98 0.61
CA GLN A 186 4.14 15.43 -0.26
C GLN A 186 5.08 14.47 0.48
N GLU A 187 5.37 14.75 1.74
CA GLU A 187 6.20 13.92 2.62
C GLU A 187 5.55 12.56 2.84
N THR A 188 4.26 12.55 3.22
CA THR A 188 3.53 11.32 3.51
C THR A 188 3.28 10.48 2.26
N LYS A 189 3.02 11.12 1.11
CA LYS A 189 3.00 10.45 -0.21
C LYS A 189 4.33 9.77 -0.53
N THR A 190 5.45 10.46 -0.27
CA THR A 190 6.78 9.93 -0.55
C THR A 190 7.07 8.70 0.31
N VAL A 191 6.77 8.76 1.61
CA VAL A 191 6.93 7.63 2.53
C VAL A 191 6.01 6.46 2.15
N GLY A 192 4.73 6.72 1.86
CA GLY A 192 3.79 5.68 1.45
C GLY A 192 4.20 4.96 0.16
N ARG A 193 4.63 5.72 -0.86
CA ARG A 193 5.15 5.13 -2.11
C ARG A 193 6.43 4.34 -1.88
N ALA A 194 7.32 4.79 -0.99
CA ALA A 194 8.53 4.04 -0.63
C ALA A 194 8.18 2.72 0.08
N LEU A 195 7.26 2.76 1.05
CA LEU A 195 6.74 1.57 1.74
C LEU A 195 6.13 0.57 0.76
N PHE A 196 5.31 1.06 -0.18
CA PHE A 196 4.71 0.23 -1.23
C PHE A 196 5.77 -0.44 -2.11
N LYS A 197 6.77 0.32 -2.58
CA LYS A 197 7.88 -0.22 -3.39
C LYS A 197 8.70 -1.26 -2.63
N LEU A 198 9.08 -0.97 -1.38
CA LEU A 198 9.82 -1.90 -0.53
C LEU A 198 9.04 -3.18 -0.27
N SER A 199 7.74 -3.06 -0.01
CA SER A 199 6.88 -4.21 0.23
C SER A 199 6.75 -5.09 -1.02
N ASN A 200 6.50 -4.50 -2.19
CA ASN A 200 6.44 -5.24 -3.44
C ASN A 200 7.78 -5.92 -3.77
N LEU A 201 8.90 -5.21 -3.58
CA LEU A 201 10.23 -5.81 -3.76
C LEU A 201 10.46 -6.97 -2.79
N LEU A 202 10.02 -6.84 -1.54
CA LEU A 202 10.11 -7.90 -0.55
C LEU A 202 9.31 -9.13 -0.97
N GLN A 203 8.06 -8.96 -1.42
CA GLN A 203 7.21 -10.04 -1.92
C GLN A 203 7.82 -10.74 -3.14
N ILE A 204 8.33 -9.96 -4.11
CA ILE A 204 8.98 -10.50 -5.32
C ILE A 204 10.27 -11.25 -4.97
N ALA A 205 11.10 -10.70 -4.09
CA ALA A 205 12.41 -11.24 -3.76
C ALA A 205 12.33 -12.49 -2.87
N PHE A 206 11.40 -12.53 -1.91
CA PHE A 206 11.27 -13.65 -0.97
C PHE A 206 10.29 -14.72 -1.46
N GLY A 207 9.35 -14.35 -2.33
CA GLY A 207 8.34 -15.22 -2.89
C GLY A 207 7.56 -16.00 -1.82
N GLU A 208 7.00 -17.14 -2.22
CA GLU A 208 6.30 -18.03 -1.29
C GLU A 208 7.27 -18.63 -0.26
N ALA A 209 8.48 -19.02 -0.67
CA ALA A 209 9.45 -19.66 0.22
C ALA A 209 9.73 -18.79 1.46
N GLY A 210 9.71 -17.46 1.31
CA GLY A 210 9.90 -16.49 2.39
C GLY A 210 8.62 -15.92 2.99
N SER A 211 7.43 -16.32 2.54
CA SER A 211 6.15 -15.82 3.06
C SER A 211 6.04 -16.04 4.57
N HIS A 212 6.47 -17.21 5.07
CA HIS A 212 6.48 -17.50 6.50
C HIS A 212 7.43 -16.57 7.28
N VAL A 213 8.61 -16.28 6.71
CA VAL A 213 9.60 -15.36 7.30
C VAL A 213 9.02 -13.95 7.43
N ILE A 214 8.41 -13.45 6.33
CA ILE A 214 7.75 -12.14 6.30
C ILE A 214 6.62 -12.09 7.33
N LYS A 215 5.75 -13.11 7.35
CA LYS A 215 4.60 -13.19 8.24
C LYS A 215 4.99 -13.12 9.72
N VAL A 216 6.03 -13.84 10.13
CA VAL A 216 6.49 -13.85 11.52
C VAL A 216 7.15 -12.52 11.88
N ASN A 217 7.98 -11.96 11.00
CA ASN A 217 8.75 -10.74 11.28
C ASN A 217 7.93 -9.44 11.15
N LEU A 218 6.81 -9.46 10.43
CA LEU A 218 5.90 -8.31 10.35
C LEU A 218 4.75 -8.38 11.36
N ARG A 219 4.56 -9.51 12.07
CA ARG A 219 3.57 -9.65 13.14
C ARG A 219 4.17 -9.26 14.49
N GLU A 220 3.75 -8.10 14.97
CA GLU A 220 4.04 -7.53 16.31
C GLU A 220 5.50 -7.10 16.54
N GLY A 221 5.68 -6.04 17.35
CA GLY A 221 6.93 -5.30 17.58
C GLY A 221 8.02 -6.05 18.35
N ARG A 222 8.29 -7.30 17.97
CA ARG A 222 9.49 -8.03 18.36
C ARG A 222 10.65 -7.62 17.48
N GLU A 223 11.87 -7.82 17.96
CA GLU A 223 13.06 -7.65 17.12
C GLU A 223 13.01 -8.61 15.92
N MET A 224 13.65 -8.21 14.83
CA MET A 224 13.73 -9.01 13.61
C MET A 224 14.43 -10.34 13.90
N THR A 225 13.67 -11.44 13.81
CA THR A 225 14.17 -12.82 13.90
C THR A 225 13.99 -13.52 12.56
N PRO A 226 14.96 -13.39 11.64
CA PRO A 226 14.82 -13.95 10.30
C PRO A 226 14.88 -15.49 10.28
N MET A 227 15.55 -16.08 11.26
CA MET A 227 15.71 -17.53 11.38
C MET A 227 14.49 -18.13 12.10
N VAL A 228 13.41 -18.30 11.34
CA VAL A 228 12.18 -18.93 11.80
C VAL A 228 12.23 -20.45 11.57
N PRO A 229 11.62 -21.27 12.46
CA PRO A 229 11.52 -22.72 12.25
C PRO A 229 10.86 -23.05 10.92
N GLY A 230 11.43 -24.02 10.20
CA GLY A 230 10.91 -24.42 8.91
C GLY A 230 9.59 -25.21 9.00
N GLN A 231 8.74 -25.08 7.99
CA GLN A 231 7.47 -25.78 7.87
C GLN A 231 7.53 -26.90 6.83
N ARG A 232 7.05 -28.10 7.17
CA ARG A 232 6.93 -29.19 6.20
C ARG A 232 5.75 -28.95 5.25
N MET A 233 6.04 -28.98 3.96
CA MET A 233 5.13 -28.73 2.84
C MET A 233 5.18 -29.91 1.87
N ASN A 234 4.09 -30.20 1.16
CA ASN A 234 4.10 -31.09 0.00
C ASN A 234 4.01 -30.23 -1.25
N LEU A 235 4.94 -30.44 -2.17
CA LEU A 235 5.11 -29.60 -3.35
C LEU A 235 5.32 -30.47 -4.59
N ILE A 236 4.92 -29.91 -5.73
CA ILE A 236 5.46 -30.30 -7.02
C ILE A 236 6.70 -29.45 -7.24
N PHE A 237 7.85 -30.08 -7.49
CA PHE A 237 9.09 -29.41 -7.85
C PHE A 237 9.27 -29.46 -9.36
N GLY A 238 9.55 -28.29 -9.94
CA GLY A 238 9.97 -28.12 -11.31
C GLY A 238 11.40 -27.58 -11.35
N PHE A 239 12.19 -28.11 -12.27
CA PHE A 239 13.49 -27.57 -12.59
C PHE A 239 13.60 -27.48 -14.11
N CYS A 240 14.08 -26.35 -14.61
CA CYS A 240 14.39 -26.23 -16.03
C CYS A 240 15.71 -25.52 -16.27
N ASP A 241 16.40 -25.89 -17.33
CA ASP A 241 17.76 -25.45 -17.65
C ASP A 241 17.88 -25.17 -19.15
N ILE A 242 18.55 -24.06 -19.51
CA ILE A 242 18.72 -23.64 -20.90
C ILE A 242 19.82 -24.47 -21.57
N ARG A 243 19.50 -25.11 -22.70
CA ARG A 243 20.48 -25.90 -23.45
C ARG A 243 21.57 -25.04 -24.08
N SER A 244 22.80 -25.53 -23.96
CA SER A 244 24.02 -24.91 -24.49
C SER A 244 24.23 -23.48 -23.99
N PHE A 245 23.77 -23.17 -22.77
CA PHE A 245 23.81 -21.82 -22.24
C PHE A 245 25.20 -21.20 -22.20
N THR A 246 26.21 -21.94 -21.74
CA THR A 246 27.60 -21.46 -21.71
C THR A 246 28.04 -20.97 -23.08
N ASP A 247 27.84 -21.79 -24.12
CA ASP A 247 28.19 -21.43 -25.49
C ASP A 247 27.43 -20.20 -25.98
N CYS A 248 26.14 -20.09 -25.65
CA CYS A 248 25.31 -18.93 -25.96
C CYS A 248 25.81 -17.65 -25.28
N THR A 249 26.16 -17.72 -23.99
CA THR A 249 26.60 -16.53 -23.24
C THR A 249 27.92 -15.98 -23.75
N GLU A 250 28.83 -16.87 -24.17
CA GLU A 250 30.10 -16.48 -24.80
C GLU A 250 29.90 -15.79 -26.15
N SER A 251 28.84 -16.11 -26.91
CA SER A 251 28.55 -15.45 -28.19
C SER A 251 27.70 -14.18 -28.04
N LEU A 252 26.76 -14.15 -27.09
CA LEU A 252 25.82 -13.03 -26.94
C LEU A 252 26.47 -11.81 -26.26
N GLU A 253 27.47 -12.02 -25.40
CA GLU A 253 28.21 -10.98 -24.68
C GLU A 253 27.28 -9.96 -24.00
N GLY A 254 27.22 -8.72 -24.50
CA GLY A 254 26.37 -7.65 -23.95
C GLY A 254 24.87 -7.94 -23.97
N ASP A 255 24.42 -8.82 -24.87
CA ASP A 255 22.99 -9.18 -25.01
C ASP A 255 22.57 -10.34 -24.09
N VAL A 256 23.49 -10.92 -23.30
CA VAL A 256 23.17 -12.02 -22.37
C VAL A 256 22.05 -11.64 -21.40
N MET A 257 22.07 -10.40 -20.90
CA MET A 257 21.03 -9.93 -19.98
C MET A 257 19.67 -9.83 -20.67
N VAL A 258 19.61 -9.45 -21.95
CA VAL A 258 18.36 -9.42 -22.72
C VAL A 258 17.84 -10.84 -22.91
N PHE A 259 18.71 -11.78 -23.28
CA PHE A 259 18.38 -13.19 -23.45
C PHE A 259 17.83 -13.83 -22.17
N VAL A 260 18.58 -13.74 -21.07
CA VAL A 260 18.23 -14.36 -19.78
C VAL A 260 16.98 -13.74 -19.19
N ASN A 261 16.86 -12.40 -19.19
CA ASN A 261 15.66 -11.75 -18.61
C ASN A 261 14.41 -11.99 -19.45
N THR A 262 14.55 -12.11 -20.77
CA THR A 262 13.42 -12.46 -21.64
C THR A 262 12.94 -13.87 -21.35
N ILE A 263 13.86 -14.85 -21.24
CA ILE A 263 13.52 -16.22 -20.85
C ILE A 263 12.91 -16.25 -19.45
N ALA A 264 13.52 -15.56 -18.49
CA ALA A 264 13.02 -15.49 -17.12
C ALA A 264 11.59 -14.94 -17.06
N ASP A 265 11.26 -13.91 -17.84
CA ASP A 265 9.90 -13.36 -17.90
C ASP A 265 8.88 -14.42 -18.37
N TYR A 266 9.16 -15.16 -19.46
CA TYR A 266 8.26 -16.23 -19.92
C TYR A 266 8.15 -17.38 -18.90
N VAL A 267 9.28 -17.81 -18.33
CA VAL A 267 9.30 -18.87 -17.30
C VAL A 267 8.48 -18.46 -16.09
N HIS A 268 8.77 -17.28 -15.53
CA HIS A 268 8.11 -16.79 -14.31
C HIS A 268 6.63 -16.50 -14.55
N LYS A 269 6.28 -15.86 -15.68
CA LYS A 269 4.89 -15.58 -16.06
C LYS A 269 4.09 -16.86 -16.26
N SER A 270 4.61 -17.81 -17.04
CA SER A 270 3.93 -19.08 -17.30
C SER A 270 3.68 -19.87 -16.02
N VAL A 271 4.63 -19.87 -15.10
CA VAL A 271 4.53 -20.54 -13.80
C VAL A 271 3.51 -19.82 -12.90
N ALA A 272 3.63 -18.49 -12.74
CA ALA A 272 2.73 -17.70 -11.89
C ALA A 272 1.27 -17.75 -12.37
N GLU A 273 1.03 -17.64 -13.68
CA GLU A 273 -0.32 -17.72 -14.26
C GLU A 273 -0.94 -19.13 -14.14
N ASN A 274 -0.12 -20.15 -13.94
CA ASN A 274 -0.52 -21.53 -13.68
C ASN A 274 -0.36 -21.92 -12.20
N ARG A 275 -0.52 -20.96 -11.27
CA ARG A 275 -0.53 -21.21 -9.81
C ARG A 275 0.76 -21.83 -9.26
N GLY A 276 1.84 -21.76 -10.02
CA GLY A 276 3.17 -22.09 -9.55
C GLY A 276 3.87 -20.86 -9.00
N LEU A 277 5.04 -21.12 -8.44
CA LEU A 277 5.83 -20.15 -7.72
C LEU A 277 7.28 -20.29 -8.18
N PRO A 278 7.81 -19.28 -8.89
CA PRO A 278 9.24 -19.17 -9.11
C PRO A 278 9.95 -18.99 -7.77
N ASN A 279 11.12 -19.61 -7.60
CA ASN A 279 11.88 -19.54 -6.36
C ASN A 279 13.26 -18.95 -6.57
N LYS A 280 14.11 -19.65 -7.33
CA LYS A 280 15.49 -19.26 -7.55
C LYS A 280 15.87 -19.39 -9.01
N ASN A 281 16.62 -18.40 -9.47
CA ASN A 281 17.33 -18.46 -10.74
C ASN A 281 18.80 -18.79 -10.41
N ILE A 282 19.33 -19.85 -11.00
CA ILE A 282 20.66 -20.39 -10.76
C ILE A 282 21.38 -20.41 -12.11
N GLY A 283 21.91 -19.26 -12.53
CA GLY A 283 22.50 -19.13 -13.88
C GLY A 283 21.45 -19.33 -14.97
N ASP A 284 21.62 -20.39 -15.76
CA ASP A 284 20.72 -20.93 -16.78
C ASP A 284 19.49 -21.64 -16.24
N ALA A 285 19.51 -22.03 -14.96
CA ALA A 285 18.49 -22.88 -14.40
C ALA A 285 17.44 -22.11 -13.58
N PHE A 286 16.20 -22.59 -13.63
CA PHE A 286 15.07 -22.04 -12.89
C PHE A 286 14.47 -23.12 -11.98
N GLN A 287 14.46 -22.83 -10.68
CA GLN A 287 13.80 -23.65 -9.69
C GLN A 287 12.38 -23.12 -9.42
N LEU A 288 11.41 -24.02 -9.57
CA LEU A 288 9.99 -23.72 -9.59
C LEU A 288 9.26 -24.69 -8.65
N ALA A 289 8.15 -24.26 -8.06
CA ALA A 289 7.31 -25.18 -7.30
C ALA A 289 5.81 -24.85 -7.35
N TRP A 290 4.99 -25.87 -7.10
CA TRP A 290 3.55 -25.70 -6.90
C TRP A 290 3.15 -26.31 -5.56
N SER A 291 2.42 -25.52 -4.77
CA SER A 291 1.96 -25.96 -3.45
C SER A 291 0.81 -26.95 -3.58
N ILE A 292 0.97 -28.13 -2.96
CA ILE A 292 -0.09 -29.13 -2.87
C ILE A 292 -0.81 -28.94 -1.53
N PRO A 293 -2.12 -28.63 -1.50
CA PRO A 293 -2.84 -28.42 -0.25
C PRO A 293 -2.74 -29.63 0.70
N ASN A 294 -2.13 -29.42 1.88
CA ASN A 294 -1.91 -30.45 2.88
C ASN A 294 -3.22 -31.04 3.46
N LYS A 295 -3.13 -32.27 4.00
CA LYS A 295 -4.26 -33.05 4.58
C LYS A 295 -4.76 -32.60 5.97
N THR A 296 -4.16 -31.58 6.60
CA THR A 296 -4.42 -31.18 8.01
C THR A 296 -4.54 -29.65 8.07
N ASN A 297 -5.58 -28.96 8.57
CA ASN A 297 -6.52 -29.17 9.68
C ASN A 297 -7.94 -28.68 9.32
N ARG A 298 -8.81 -29.57 8.84
CA ARG A 298 -10.25 -29.39 9.05
C ARG A 298 -10.82 -30.73 9.48
N SER A 299 -11.01 -30.87 10.79
CA SER A 299 -11.84 -31.89 11.40
C SER A 299 -13.20 -31.94 10.70
N ASN A 300 -13.61 -33.17 10.36
CA ASN A 300 -14.97 -33.59 10.07
C ASN A 300 -15.70 -32.86 8.93
N MET A 301 -15.55 -33.34 7.69
CA MET A 301 -16.70 -33.60 6.80
C MET A 301 -16.34 -34.62 5.72
N ALA A 302 -17.07 -35.73 5.71
CA ALA A 302 -16.82 -36.94 4.94
C ALA A 302 -17.05 -36.79 3.42
N GLU A 303 -16.25 -37.57 2.66
CA GLU A 303 -16.41 -38.04 1.27
C GLU A 303 -16.62 -37.04 0.13
N ARG A 304 -17.52 -36.04 0.22
CA ARG A 304 -17.69 -35.00 -0.81
C ARG A 304 -16.47 -34.08 -0.95
N GLN A 305 -15.67 -33.98 0.10
CA GLN A 305 -14.40 -33.25 0.09
C GLN A 305 -13.30 -34.01 -0.66
N SER A 306 -13.35 -35.34 -0.75
CA SER A 306 -12.32 -36.15 -1.42
C SER A 306 -12.34 -35.98 -2.93
N ALA A 307 -13.51 -35.93 -3.56
CA ALA A 307 -13.63 -35.69 -5.01
C ALA A 307 -13.22 -34.26 -5.40
N LYS A 308 -13.65 -33.25 -4.62
CA LYS A 308 -13.27 -31.84 -4.84
C LYS A 308 -11.77 -31.61 -4.59
N LYS A 309 -11.19 -32.34 -3.65
CA LYS A 309 -9.76 -32.32 -3.33
C LYS A 309 -8.90 -33.07 -4.35
N LEU A 310 -9.35 -34.22 -4.83
CA LEU A 310 -8.73 -34.92 -5.95
C LEU A 310 -8.74 -34.02 -7.17
N ALA A 311 -9.89 -33.42 -7.50
CA ALA A 311 -10.01 -32.44 -8.59
C ALA A 311 -9.07 -31.23 -8.41
N THR A 312 -8.88 -30.73 -7.18
CA THR A 312 -7.96 -29.63 -6.89
C THR A 312 -6.50 -30.06 -7.05
N THR A 313 -6.14 -31.26 -6.60
CA THR A 313 -4.76 -31.78 -6.69
C THR A 313 -4.40 -32.10 -8.14
N THR A 314 -5.30 -32.76 -8.87
CA THR A 314 -5.13 -33.07 -10.29
C THR A 314 -5.01 -31.80 -11.14
N TYR A 315 -5.73 -30.75 -10.75
CA TYR A 315 -5.65 -29.46 -11.42
C TYR A 315 -4.29 -28.76 -11.24
N ILE A 316 -3.66 -28.89 -10.07
CA ILE A 316 -2.33 -28.30 -9.82
C ILE A 316 -1.25 -29.02 -10.63
N GLY A 317 -1.29 -30.35 -10.73
CA GLY A 317 -0.35 -31.08 -11.60
C GLY A 317 -0.55 -30.74 -13.07
N ASP A 318 -1.80 -30.66 -13.55
CA ASP A 318 -2.10 -30.22 -14.92
C ASP A 318 -1.58 -28.80 -15.19
N CYS A 319 -1.69 -27.90 -14.21
CA CYS A 319 -1.11 -26.56 -14.26
C CYS A 319 0.42 -26.59 -14.35
N ALA A 320 1.10 -27.43 -13.56
CA ALA A 320 2.55 -27.55 -13.58
C ALA A 320 3.07 -28.04 -14.94
N LEU A 321 2.47 -29.10 -15.49
CA LEU A 321 2.84 -29.59 -16.82
C LEU A 321 2.52 -28.55 -17.90
N ARG A 322 1.36 -27.89 -17.81
CA ARG A 322 0.99 -26.80 -18.72
C ARG A 322 2.01 -25.67 -18.71
N SER A 323 2.54 -25.29 -17.54
CA SER A 323 3.56 -24.25 -17.46
C SER A 323 4.76 -24.58 -18.33
N PHE A 324 5.27 -25.81 -18.27
CA PHE A 324 6.45 -26.23 -19.02
C PHE A 324 6.18 -26.27 -20.52
N LEU A 325 5.03 -26.84 -20.93
CA LEU A 325 4.62 -26.84 -22.33
C LEU A 325 4.48 -25.42 -22.88
N ARG A 326 3.87 -24.52 -22.10
CA ARG A 326 3.72 -23.12 -22.47
C ARG A 326 5.06 -22.40 -22.58
N ILE A 327 6.02 -22.67 -21.69
CA ILE A 327 7.38 -22.10 -21.78
C ILE A 327 8.02 -22.51 -23.11
N ILE A 328 7.97 -23.80 -23.47
CA ILE A 328 8.53 -24.29 -24.74
C ILE A 328 7.90 -23.54 -25.93
N ILE A 329 6.57 -23.44 -25.95
CA ILE A 329 5.82 -22.81 -27.04
C ILE A 329 6.11 -21.29 -27.15
N GLU A 330 6.01 -20.57 -26.03
CA GLU A 330 6.16 -19.10 -26.01
C GLU A 330 7.61 -18.68 -26.29
N THR A 331 8.60 -19.43 -25.79
CA THR A 331 10.01 -19.11 -26.05
C THR A 331 10.43 -19.41 -27.49
N ALA A 332 9.91 -20.49 -28.08
CA ALA A 332 10.13 -20.82 -29.49
C ALA A 332 9.53 -19.78 -30.45
N THR A 333 8.47 -19.09 -30.04
CA THR A 333 7.77 -18.06 -30.85
C THR A 333 8.19 -16.63 -30.53
N CYS A 334 9.07 -16.42 -29.55
CA CYS A 334 9.42 -15.08 -29.09
C CYS A 334 10.29 -14.35 -30.13
N PRO A 335 9.84 -13.20 -30.70
CA PRO A 335 10.61 -12.47 -31.70
C PRO A 335 11.97 -11.99 -31.20
N THR A 336 12.04 -11.58 -29.92
CA THR A 336 13.29 -11.14 -29.29
C THR A 336 14.29 -12.29 -29.20
N LEU A 337 13.85 -13.47 -28.76
CA LEU A 337 14.72 -14.64 -28.68
C LEU A 337 15.13 -15.11 -30.07
N LEU A 338 14.20 -15.17 -31.03
CA LEU A 338 14.51 -15.53 -32.42
C LEU A 338 15.57 -14.60 -33.05
N LYS A 339 15.47 -13.28 -32.81
CA LYS A 339 16.48 -12.33 -33.27
C LYS A 339 17.86 -12.61 -32.67
N LEU A 340 17.92 -12.98 -31.39
CA LEU A 340 19.17 -13.32 -30.71
C LEU A 340 19.72 -14.67 -31.18
N THR A 341 18.88 -15.69 -31.33
CA THR A 341 19.31 -17.01 -31.80
C THR A 341 19.79 -16.97 -33.24
N CYS A 342 19.21 -16.13 -34.10
CA CYS A 342 19.64 -15.96 -35.49
C CYS A 342 20.91 -15.10 -35.68
N ARG A 343 21.56 -14.62 -34.60
CA ARG A 343 22.79 -13.84 -34.74
C ARG A 343 23.90 -14.66 -35.42
N PRO A 344 24.67 -14.08 -36.37
CA PRO A 344 25.67 -14.83 -37.14
C PRO A 344 26.81 -15.43 -36.32
N ASP A 345 27.20 -14.79 -35.23
CA ASP A 345 28.23 -15.27 -34.31
C ASP A 345 27.78 -16.53 -33.55
N LEU A 346 26.57 -16.52 -33.00
CA LEU A 346 25.96 -17.67 -32.34
C LEU A 346 25.73 -18.81 -33.33
N GLN A 347 25.20 -18.52 -34.51
CA GLN A 347 24.98 -19.54 -35.56
C GLN A 347 26.29 -20.12 -36.12
N ARG A 348 27.40 -19.37 -36.10
CA ARG A 348 28.72 -19.91 -36.43
C ARG A 348 29.23 -20.87 -35.36
N LYS A 349 28.95 -20.61 -34.09
CA LYS A 349 29.38 -21.45 -32.97
C LYS A 349 28.50 -22.70 -32.79
N ILE A 350 27.20 -22.52 -32.91
CA ILE A 350 26.19 -23.57 -32.77
C ILE A 350 25.22 -23.47 -33.97
N PRO A 351 25.54 -24.13 -35.10
CA PRO A 351 24.68 -24.11 -36.27
C PRO A 351 23.28 -24.65 -35.98
N GLY A 352 22.25 -23.90 -36.37
CA GLY A 352 20.86 -24.27 -36.14
C GLY A 352 20.41 -24.11 -34.68
N TYR A 353 21.12 -23.30 -33.89
CA TYR A 353 20.74 -23.06 -32.50
C TYR A 353 19.34 -22.44 -32.41
N VAL A 354 18.53 -23.02 -31.54
CA VAL A 354 17.24 -22.49 -31.08
C VAL A 354 17.20 -22.60 -29.56
N THR A 355 16.42 -21.74 -28.91
CA THR A 355 16.28 -21.77 -27.45
C THR A 355 15.58 -23.06 -27.04
N ARG A 356 16.30 -23.94 -26.35
CA ARG A 356 15.79 -25.23 -25.86
C ARG A 356 16.01 -25.36 -24.38
N PHE A 357 15.24 -26.26 -23.77
CA PHE A 357 15.26 -26.48 -22.34
C PHE A 357 15.25 -27.97 -22.02
N GLY A 358 15.90 -28.34 -20.93
CA GLY A 358 15.55 -29.56 -20.21
C GLY A 358 14.55 -29.22 -19.11
N PHE A 359 13.59 -30.11 -18.86
CA PHE A 359 12.61 -29.96 -17.78
C PHE A 359 12.49 -31.23 -16.94
N GLY A 360 12.60 -31.06 -15.62
CA GLY A 360 12.38 -32.12 -14.65
C GLY A 360 11.21 -31.82 -13.71
N LEU A 361 10.25 -32.74 -13.59
CA LEU A 361 9.10 -32.64 -12.70
C LEU A 361 9.04 -33.79 -11.69
N HIS A 362 8.98 -33.45 -10.41
CA HIS A 362 8.86 -34.41 -9.33
C HIS A 362 7.88 -33.92 -8.26
N SER A 363 7.37 -34.81 -7.41
CA SER A 363 6.49 -34.42 -6.30
C SER A 363 6.93 -35.10 -5.01
N GLY A 364 6.94 -34.32 -3.93
CA GLY A 364 7.41 -34.80 -2.64
C GLY A 364 7.31 -33.75 -1.55
N TRP A 365 7.80 -34.08 -0.36
CA TRP A 365 7.82 -33.14 0.76
C TRP A 365 9.04 -32.22 0.68
N ALA A 366 8.97 -31.04 1.28
CA ALA A 366 10.13 -30.23 1.64
C ALA A 366 9.90 -29.45 2.92
N ILE A 367 10.99 -29.04 3.57
CA ILE A 367 10.96 -28.05 4.64
C ILE A 367 11.16 -26.67 4.01
N GLN A 368 10.13 -25.84 4.09
CA GLN A 368 10.18 -24.42 3.72
C GLN A 368 10.74 -23.63 4.90
N GLY A 369 11.78 -22.84 4.69
CA GLY A 369 12.34 -22.00 5.75
C GLY A 369 13.45 -21.07 5.27
N ALA A 370 13.83 -20.14 6.14
CA ALA A 370 15.00 -19.28 5.92
C ALA A 370 16.30 -20.07 6.18
N ILE A 371 17.23 -20.00 5.24
CA ILE A 371 18.62 -20.45 5.44
C ILE A 371 19.51 -19.22 5.49
N GLY A 372 20.50 -19.21 6.37
CA GLY A 372 21.54 -18.20 6.38
C GLY A 372 21.87 -17.69 7.78
N SER A 373 22.11 -16.38 7.87
CA SER A 373 22.51 -15.68 9.08
C SER A 373 21.91 -14.27 9.10
N MET A 374 22.23 -13.47 10.12
CA MET A 374 21.83 -12.05 10.17
C MET A 374 22.41 -11.20 9.02
N TYR A 375 23.42 -11.69 8.30
CA TYR A 375 24.03 -10.98 7.17
C TYR A 375 23.36 -11.27 5.82
N LYS A 376 22.83 -12.48 5.65
CA LYS A 376 22.18 -12.92 4.41
C LYS A 376 21.21 -14.04 4.72
N ILE A 377 19.99 -13.88 4.24
CA ILE A 377 18.91 -14.86 4.36
C ILE A 377 18.47 -15.25 2.96
N ASP A 378 18.22 -16.54 2.77
CA ASP A 378 17.75 -17.10 1.52
C ASP A 378 16.59 -18.07 1.80
N PRO A 379 15.34 -17.63 1.59
CA PRO A 379 14.19 -18.51 1.71
C PRO A 379 14.31 -19.70 0.75
N SER A 380 14.16 -20.90 1.28
CA SER A 380 14.50 -22.11 0.56
C SER A 380 13.56 -23.26 0.88
N TRP A 381 13.45 -24.20 -0.06
CA TRP A 381 12.90 -25.53 0.17
C TRP A 381 14.04 -26.53 0.32
N LEU A 382 14.11 -27.19 1.47
CA LEU A 382 15.10 -28.21 1.76
C LEU A 382 14.46 -29.59 1.72
N SER A 383 14.93 -30.42 0.78
CA SER A 383 14.49 -31.81 0.65
C SER A 383 15.37 -32.61 -0.31
N PRO A 384 15.51 -33.94 -0.10
CA PRO A 384 15.98 -34.84 -1.14
C PRO A 384 15.11 -34.77 -2.42
N HIS A 385 13.80 -34.48 -2.28
CA HIS A 385 12.85 -34.37 -3.40
C HIS A 385 13.13 -33.17 -4.33
N VAL A 386 13.74 -32.10 -3.82
CA VAL A 386 14.12 -30.95 -4.66
C VAL A 386 15.22 -31.35 -5.65
N LYS A 387 16.15 -32.20 -5.21
CA LYS A 387 17.25 -32.68 -6.07
C LYS A 387 16.77 -33.67 -7.14
N TRP A 388 15.61 -34.30 -6.95
CA TRP A 388 15.02 -35.17 -7.97
C TRP A 388 14.62 -34.41 -9.23
N SER A 389 13.99 -33.24 -9.12
CA SER A 389 13.65 -32.45 -10.32
C SER A 389 14.89 -32.00 -11.09
N GLU A 390 15.97 -31.64 -10.40
CA GLU A 390 17.27 -31.31 -11.02
C GLU A 390 17.87 -32.52 -11.74
N ARG A 391 17.89 -33.69 -11.09
CA ARG A 391 18.38 -34.94 -11.72
C ARG A 391 17.55 -35.34 -12.94
N LEU A 392 16.23 -35.18 -12.87
CA LEU A 392 15.33 -35.48 -13.99
C LEU A 392 15.57 -34.52 -15.15
N GLU A 393 15.73 -33.23 -14.87
CA GLU A 393 16.17 -32.26 -15.87
C GLU A 393 17.46 -32.75 -16.49
N SER A 394 18.52 -33.06 -15.75
CA SER A 394 19.78 -33.47 -16.38
C SER A 394 19.65 -34.77 -17.18
N ALA A 395 18.80 -35.71 -16.72
CA ALA A 395 18.50 -36.96 -17.40
C ALA A 395 17.72 -36.77 -18.72
N THR A 396 17.05 -35.64 -18.94
CA THR A 396 16.41 -35.35 -20.24
C THR A 396 17.41 -35.40 -21.41
N LYS A 397 18.70 -35.06 -21.17
CA LYS A 397 19.78 -35.22 -22.16
C LYS A 397 20.02 -36.69 -22.52
N TYR A 398 19.98 -37.56 -21.53
CA TYR A 398 20.15 -38.99 -21.73
C TYR A 398 18.98 -39.57 -22.50
N TYR A 399 17.74 -39.28 -22.09
CA TYR A 399 16.54 -39.82 -22.73
C TYR A 399 16.17 -39.13 -24.05
N GLY A 400 16.81 -38.02 -24.43
CA GLY A 400 16.51 -37.30 -25.67
C GLY A 400 15.11 -36.70 -25.73
N VAL A 401 14.52 -36.38 -24.58
CA VAL A 401 13.16 -35.79 -24.48
C VAL A 401 13.23 -34.45 -23.75
N PRO A 402 12.39 -33.46 -24.05
CA PRO A 402 12.47 -32.15 -23.38
C PRO A 402 11.99 -32.19 -21.93
N ILE A 403 11.03 -33.08 -21.61
CA ILE A 403 10.40 -33.16 -20.28
C ILE A 403 10.54 -34.57 -19.73
N LEU A 404 11.02 -34.68 -18.49
CA LEU A 404 11.04 -35.93 -17.74
C LEU A 404 10.34 -35.77 -16.40
N MET A 405 9.50 -36.73 -16.04
CA MET A 405 8.73 -36.68 -14.80
C MET A 405 8.61 -38.04 -14.12
N THR A 406 8.57 -38.05 -12.79
CA THR A 406 8.33 -39.29 -12.02
C THR A 406 6.86 -39.68 -11.98
N ASP A 407 6.59 -40.97 -11.75
CA ASP A 407 5.29 -41.49 -11.29
C ASP A 407 4.62 -40.67 -10.19
N ALA A 408 5.36 -40.28 -9.15
CA ALA A 408 4.87 -39.47 -8.04
C ALA A 408 4.26 -38.13 -8.50
N PHE A 409 4.81 -37.53 -9.56
CA PHE A 409 4.21 -36.34 -10.17
C PHE A 409 3.03 -36.70 -11.07
N ARG A 410 3.13 -37.76 -11.86
CA ARG A 410 2.06 -38.22 -12.76
C ARG A 410 0.76 -38.51 -12.01
N GLU A 411 0.83 -39.01 -10.79
CA GLU A 411 -0.34 -39.20 -9.91
C GLU A 411 -1.10 -37.91 -9.60
N HIS A 412 -0.44 -36.76 -9.68
CA HIS A 412 -1.04 -35.44 -9.54
C HIS A 412 -1.57 -34.86 -10.85
N LEU A 413 -1.49 -35.57 -11.98
CA LEU A 413 -2.14 -35.17 -13.24
C LEU A 413 -3.59 -35.68 -13.28
N SER A 414 -4.45 -35.02 -14.04
CA SER A 414 -5.80 -35.54 -14.30
C SER A 414 -5.73 -36.84 -15.10
N PRO A 415 -6.70 -37.78 -14.92
CA PRO A 415 -6.68 -39.07 -15.62
C PRO A 415 -6.58 -38.93 -17.15
N ARG A 416 -7.16 -37.87 -17.71
CA ARG A 416 -7.04 -37.54 -19.13
C ARG A 416 -5.59 -37.24 -19.52
N VAL A 417 -4.92 -36.35 -18.79
CA VAL A 417 -3.55 -35.93 -19.07
C VAL A 417 -2.55 -37.06 -18.78
N GLN A 418 -2.82 -37.91 -17.79
CA GLN A 418 -2.05 -39.12 -17.53
C GLN A 418 -1.98 -40.09 -18.72
N GLN A 419 -3.02 -40.13 -19.58
CA GLN A 419 -3.06 -40.94 -20.81
C GLN A 419 -2.33 -40.29 -21.98
N LEU A 420 -2.03 -38.99 -21.89
CA LEU A 420 -1.23 -38.26 -22.88
C LEU A 420 0.27 -38.46 -22.63
N CYS A 421 0.65 -38.76 -21.38
CA CYS A 421 2.03 -39.08 -21.03
C CYS A 421 2.35 -40.55 -21.30
N ARG A 422 3.54 -40.84 -21.84
CA ARG A 422 4.04 -42.22 -21.99
C ARG A 422 5.12 -42.53 -20.97
N ARG A 423 5.24 -43.81 -20.58
CA ARG A 423 6.32 -44.26 -19.69
C ARG A 423 7.59 -44.51 -20.50
N VAL A 424 8.66 -43.80 -20.20
CA VAL A 424 9.95 -43.93 -20.91
C VAL A 424 10.87 -44.96 -20.28
N ASP A 425 10.80 -45.18 -18.97
CA ASP A 425 11.69 -46.12 -18.28
C ASP A 425 11.14 -46.52 -16.89
N ARG A 426 11.72 -47.56 -16.30
CA ARG A 426 11.58 -47.95 -14.90
C ARG A 426 12.98 -48.11 -14.29
N ILE A 427 13.36 -47.15 -13.44
CA ILE A 427 14.71 -47.11 -12.87
C ILE A 427 14.72 -47.49 -11.39
N LYS A 428 15.80 -48.13 -10.94
CA LYS A 428 16.11 -48.33 -9.52
C LYS A 428 17.27 -47.43 -9.15
N VAL A 429 17.00 -46.39 -8.37
CA VAL A 429 18.03 -45.48 -7.91
C VAL A 429 18.61 -45.99 -6.59
N PRO A 430 19.93 -45.90 -6.38
CA PRO A 430 20.52 -46.17 -5.07
C PRO A 430 19.78 -45.40 -3.98
N ASP A 431 19.52 -46.06 -2.85
CA ASP A 431 18.83 -45.51 -1.68
C ASP A 431 17.31 -45.25 -1.84
N THR A 432 16.66 -45.61 -2.96
CA THR A 432 15.19 -45.63 -3.02
C THR A 432 14.65 -47.02 -2.63
N PRO A 433 13.59 -47.11 -1.82
CA PRO A 433 13.03 -48.41 -1.44
C PRO A 433 12.36 -49.12 -2.63
N TYR A 434 11.78 -48.38 -3.56
CA TYR A 434 11.04 -48.91 -4.72
C TYR A 434 11.63 -48.40 -6.04
N PRO A 435 11.48 -49.16 -7.14
CA PRO A 435 11.71 -48.65 -8.50
C PRO A 435 10.78 -47.47 -8.78
N ILE A 436 11.24 -46.54 -9.61
CA ILE A 436 10.52 -45.33 -10.02
C ILE A 436 10.24 -45.42 -11.50
N ASP A 437 8.99 -45.23 -11.89
CA ASP A 437 8.63 -45.09 -13.31
C ASP A 437 8.88 -43.65 -13.78
N LEU A 438 9.52 -43.51 -14.93
CA LEU A 438 9.76 -42.23 -15.60
C LEU A 438 8.79 -42.07 -16.76
N TYR A 439 8.28 -40.85 -16.91
CA TYR A 439 7.32 -40.47 -17.92
C TYR A 439 7.78 -39.22 -18.68
N THR A 440 7.26 -39.05 -19.88
CA THR A 440 7.41 -37.83 -20.68
C THR A 440 6.05 -37.38 -21.22
N TYR A 441 5.96 -36.10 -21.56
CA TYR A 441 4.93 -35.57 -22.45
C TYR A 441 5.63 -35.18 -23.76
N ASP A 442 5.38 -35.95 -24.83
CA ASP A 442 6.08 -35.76 -26.10
C ASP A 442 5.58 -34.49 -26.79
N ILE A 443 6.39 -33.45 -26.74
CA ILE A 443 6.20 -32.20 -27.47
C ILE A 443 7.38 -32.05 -28.42
N LYS A 444 7.10 -31.71 -29.70
CA LYS A 444 8.17 -31.47 -30.68
C LYS A 444 8.90 -30.18 -30.33
N GLU A 445 10.23 -30.21 -30.39
CA GLU A 445 11.04 -29.00 -30.40
C GLU A 445 10.88 -28.33 -31.77
N TRP A 446 10.32 -27.12 -31.82
CA TRP A 446 10.16 -26.39 -33.07
C TRP A 446 11.53 -25.98 -33.64
N ARG A 447 11.81 -26.40 -34.87
CA ARG A 447 12.95 -25.91 -35.65
C ARG A 447 12.49 -24.79 -36.57
N ILE A 448 13.35 -23.78 -36.75
CA ILE A 448 13.07 -22.63 -37.63
C ILE A 448 12.85 -23.06 -39.10
N ASP A 449 13.42 -24.20 -39.48
CA ASP A 449 13.46 -24.68 -40.88
C ASP A 449 12.30 -25.63 -41.25
N ASP A 450 11.46 -26.04 -40.29
CA ASP A 450 10.35 -26.97 -40.55
C ASP A 450 9.16 -26.22 -41.17
N ALA A 451 9.17 -26.06 -42.50
CA ALA A 451 8.09 -25.46 -43.28
C ALA A 451 6.74 -26.19 -43.15
N GLU A 452 6.75 -27.43 -42.66
CA GLU A 452 5.57 -28.27 -42.48
C GLU A 452 4.80 -27.96 -41.17
N TYR A 453 5.39 -27.20 -40.24
CA TYR A 453 4.78 -26.89 -38.95
C TYR A 453 4.49 -25.39 -38.80
N GLN A 454 3.20 -25.05 -38.79
CA GLN A 454 2.75 -23.72 -38.39
C GLN A 454 2.94 -23.58 -36.87
N LEU A 455 3.88 -22.73 -36.45
CA LEU A 455 3.90 -22.18 -35.10
C LEU A 455 2.50 -21.63 -34.77
N PRO A 456 2.03 -21.73 -33.52
CA PRO A 456 0.75 -21.14 -33.14
C PRO A 456 0.74 -19.66 -33.54
N GLU A 457 -0.31 -19.19 -34.20
CA GLU A 457 -0.41 -17.80 -34.61
C GLU A 457 -0.19 -16.88 -33.39
N VAL A 458 0.87 -16.09 -33.46
CA VAL A 458 1.22 -15.11 -32.43
C VAL A 458 0.40 -13.87 -32.71
N HIS A 459 -0.63 -13.61 -31.90
CA HIS A 459 -1.37 -12.35 -31.99
C HIS A 459 -0.55 -11.19 -31.40
N GLU A 460 -0.93 -9.93 -31.65
CA GLU A 460 -0.28 -8.74 -31.08
C GLU A 460 -0.17 -8.78 -29.54
N ASN A 461 -1.03 -9.56 -28.87
CA ASN A 461 -1.03 -9.77 -27.42
C ASN A 461 -0.34 -11.08 -26.96
N GLY A 462 0.38 -11.77 -27.85
CA GLY A 462 0.96 -13.10 -27.65
C GLY A 462 0.03 -14.25 -28.05
N ILE A 463 0.43 -15.49 -27.74
CA ILE A 463 -0.40 -16.69 -27.96
C ILE A 463 -1.56 -16.68 -26.98
N ASN A 464 -2.79 -16.74 -27.49
CA ASN A 464 -3.99 -16.62 -26.68
C ASN A 464 -4.37 -17.95 -26.04
N PHE A 465 -3.80 -18.26 -24.88
CA PHE A 465 -4.16 -19.45 -24.08
C PHE A 465 -5.53 -19.31 -23.36
N ARG A 466 -6.47 -18.54 -23.92
CA ARG A 466 -7.70 -18.08 -23.27
C ARG A 466 -8.44 -19.22 -22.54
N TYR A 467 -8.53 -19.08 -21.23
CA TYR A 467 -9.34 -19.94 -20.36
C TYR A 467 -10.82 -19.56 -20.51
N GLY A 468 -11.58 -20.37 -21.24
CA GLY A 468 -13.01 -20.19 -21.49
C GLY A 468 -13.71 -21.48 -21.88
N ARG A 469 -14.92 -21.40 -22.45
CA ARG A 469 -15.69 -22.56 -23.01
C ARG A 469 -15.05 -23.17 -24.28
N GLY A 470 -13.77 -22.93 -24.53
CA GLY A 470 -13.02 -23.47 -25.65
C GLY A 470 -12.39 -24.83 -25.35
N PRO A 471 -11.69 -25.44 -26.32
CA PRO A 471 -10.95 -26.68 -26.13
C PRO A 471 -9.89 -26.51 -25.02
N SER A 472 -9.64 -27.58 -24.26
CA SER A 472 -8.65 -27.52 -23.18
C SER A 472 -7.24 -27.28 -23.73
N PHE A 473 -6.31 -26.76 -22.92
CA PHE A 473 -4.93 -26.53 -23.36
C PHE A 473 -4.30 -27.77 -24.02
N PHE A 474 -4.52 -28.95 -23.43
CA PHE A 474 -3.98 -30.22 -23.95
C PHE A 474 -4.68 -30.71 -25.23
N ASP A 475 -5.84 -30.14 -25.57
CA ASP A 475 -6.52 -30.39 -26.86
C ASP A 475 -5.96 -29.50 -27.96
N GLN A 476 -5.52 -28.29 -27.60
CA GLN A 476 -4.86 -27.37 -28.52
C GLN A 476 -3.41 -27.81 -28.77
N PHE A 477 -2.76 -28.40 -27.77
CA PHE A 477 -1.37 -28.85 -27.80
C PHE A 477 -1.25 -30.33 -27.38
N PRO A 478 -1.82 -31.29 -28.15
CA PRO A 478 -1.71 -32.70 -27.86
C PRO A 478 -0.25 -33.20 -28.02
N PRO A 479 0.09 -34.40 -27.50
CA PRO A 479 1.39 -35.00 -27.76
C PRO A 479 1.65 -35.16 -29.25
N CYS A 480 2.91 -34.99 -29.67
CA CYS A 480 3.29 -35.03 -31.08
C CYS A 480 3.09 -36.41 -31.73
N PHE A 481 3.24 -37.49 -30.96
CA PHE A 481 3.00 -38.84 -31.45
C PHE A 481 1.52 -39.20 -31.45
N ARG A 482 1.08 -39.80 -32.57
CA ARG A 482 -0.30 -40.27 -32.75
C ARG A 482 -0.70 -41.28 -31.67
N LYS A 483 -2.00 -41.37 -31.40
CA LYS A 483 -2.54 -42.19 -30.30
C LYS A 483 -2.19 -43.68 -30.50
N GLU A 484 -2.29 -44.16 -31.73
CA GLU A 484 -2.04 -45.56 -32.12
C GLU A 484 -0.59 -45.95 -31.82
N TRP A 485 0.36 -45.09 -32.20
CA TRP A 485 1.77 -45.27 -31.92
C TRP A 485 2.04 -45.29 -30.41
N ARG A 486 1.48 -44.36 -29.64
CA ARG A 486 1.66 -44.32 -28.18
C ARG A 486 1.10 -45.56 -27.49
N VAL A 487 -0.01 -46.11 -27.98
CA VAL A 487 -0.59 -47.36 -27.46
C VAL A 487 0.34 -48.54 -27.73
N GLU A 488 0.88 -48.65 -28.94
CA GLU A 488 1.83 -49.71 -29.30
C GLU A 488 3.15 -49.59 -28.52
N PHE A 489 3.68 -48.38 -28.40
CA PHE A 489 4.86 -48.10 -27.56
C PHE A 489 4.60 -48.51 -26.10
N GLN A 490 3.45 -48.12 -25.53
CA GLN A 490 3.09 -48.49 -24.16
C GLN A 490 2.93 -50.01 -24.01
N ARG A 491 2.43 -50.73 -25.01
CA ARG A 491 2.40 -52.20 -25.05
C ARG A 491 3.82 -52.77 -25.02
N GLY A 492 4.74 -52.22 -25.81
CA GLY A 492 6.14 -52.60 -25.82
C GLY A 492 6.81 -52.43 -24.45
N VAL A 493 6.72 -51.23 -23.87
CA VAL A 493 7.29 -50.92 -22.54
C VAL A 493 6.63 -51.74 -21.42
N SER A 494 5.33 -52.02 -21.51
CA SER A 494 4.64 -52.84 -20.50
C SER A 494 5.12 -54.29 -20.54
N ASN A 495 5.33 -54.86 -21.73
CA ASN A 495 5.90 -56.20 -21.87
C ASN A 495 7.37 -56.26 -21.47
N TYR A 496 8.15 -55.22 -21.78
CA TYR A 496 9.53 -55.10 -21.34
C TYR A 496 9.63 -55.20 -19.82
N VAL A 497 8.86 -54.38 -19.10
CA VAL A 497 8.83 -54.38 -17.63
C VAL A 497 8.26 -55.68 -17.04
N ALA A 498 7.38 -56.37 -17.77
CA ALA A 498 6.82 -57.66 -17.34
C ALA A 498 7.77 -58.85 -17.57
N GLY A 499 8.89 -58.66 -18.28
CA GLY A 499 9.82 -59.75 -18.63
C GLY A 499 9.50 -60.46 -19.95
N ASN A 500 8.49 -60.00 -20.70
CA ASN A 500 8.08 -60.58 -21.99
C ASN A 500 8.87 -59.94 -23.15
N TRP A 501 10.19 -60.16 -23.20
CA TRP A 501 11.10 -59.40 -24.04
C TRP A 501 10.89 -59.60 -25.55
N SER A 502 10.44 -60.78 -25.99
CA SER A 502 10.14 -61.04 -27.41
C SER A 502 9.01 -60.15 -27.92
N VAL A 503 7.89 -60.10 -27.20
CA VAL A 503 6.73 -59.26 -27.51
C VAL A 503 7.08 -57.78 -27.37
N ALA A 504 7.89 -57.44 -26.37
CA ALA A 504 8.38 -56.07 -26.19
C ALA A 504 9.21 -55.60 -27.39
N ARG A 505 10.16 -56.43 -27.84
CA ARG A 505 11.04 -56.14 -28.97
C ARG A 505 10.26 -55.97 -30.26
N GLU A 506 9.30 -56.84 -30.54
CA GLU A 506 8.44 -56.73 -31.72
C GLU A 506 7.69 -55.39 -31.77
N ALA A 507 7.01 -55.04 -30.67
CA ALA A 507 6.25 -53.79 -30.56
C ALA A 507 7.15 -52.55 -30.65
N LEU A 508 8.29 -52.55 -29.95
CA LEU A 508 9.22 -51.42 -29.94
C LEU A 508 9.96 -51.25 -31.27
N LEU A 509 10.30 -52.34 -31.97
CA LEU A 509 10.85 -52.25 -33.32
C LEU A 509 9.85 -51.65 -34.31
N ALA A 510 8.57 -52.00 -34.20
CA ALA A 510 7.53 -51.37 -35.01
C ALA A 510 7.45 -49.85 -34.73
N CYS A 511 7.53 -49.45 -33.46
CA CYS A 511 7.61 -48.03 -33.08
C CYS A 511 8.87 -47.34 -33.62
N GLN A 512 10.03 -48.00 -33.56
CA GLN A 512 11.33 -47.48 -34.04
C GLN A 512 11.37 -47.28 -35.56
N VAL A 513 10.70 -48.16 -36.31
CA VAL A 513 10.59 -48.02 -37.77
C VAL A 513 9.76 -46.80 -38.15
N GLU A 514 8.70 -46.52 -37.39
CA GLU A 514 7.85 -45.35 -37.61
C GLU A 514 8.52 -44.04 -37.16
N GLU A 515 9.15 -44.06 -35.98
CA GLU A 515 9.80 -42.89 -35.37
C GLU A 515 11.28 -43.20 -35.10
N PRO A 516 12.14 -43.12 -36.12
CA PRO A 516 13.54 -43.55 -36.03
C PRO A 516 14.38 -42.67 -35.09
N GLU A 517 13.92 -41.46 -34.78
CA GLU A 517 14.62 -40.51 -33.90
C GLU A 517 14.19 -40.63 -32.42
N ASP A 518 13.23 -41.52 -32.08
CA ASP A 518 12.78 -41.67 -30.68
C ASP A 518 13.84 -42.37 -29.82
N VAL A 519 14.65 -41.58 -29.12
CA VAL A 519 15.73 -42.04 -28.24
C VAL A 519 15.24 -43.00 -27.14
N PRO A 520 14.09 -42.77 -26.46
CA PRO A 520 13.59 -43.73 -25.47
C PRO A 520 13.32 -45.13 -26.04
N THR A 521 12.74 -45.23 -27.25
CA THR A 521 12.54 -46.53 -27.92
C THR A 521 13.87 -47.23 -28.17
N GLN A 522 14.85 -46.52 -28.74
CA GLN A 522 16.20 -47.07 -29.00
C GLN A 522 16.85 -47.61 -27.73
N LYS A 523 16.81 -46.83 -26.64
CA LYS A 523 17.44 -47.23 -25.37
C LYS A 523 16.85 -48.51 -24.78
N ILE A 524 15.53 -48.68 -24.86
CA ILE A 524 14.91 -49.92 -24.36
C ILE A 524 15.29 -51.09 -25.27
N LEU A 525 15.33 -50.89 -26.59
CA LEU A 525 15.75 -51.91 -27.54
C LEU A 525 17.19 -52.36 -27.32
N ASP A 526 18.11 -51.44 -27.06
CA ASP A 526 19.52 -51.75 -26.74
C ASP A 526 19.61 -52.68 -25.53
N LEU A 527 18.81 -52.45 -24.49
CA LEU A 527 18.76 -53.30 -23.30
C LEU A 527 18.15 -54.69 -23.55
N ILE A 528 17.29 -54.83 -24.56
CA ILE A 528 16.71 -56.13 -24.93
C ILE A 528 17.68 -56.95 -25.80
N ILE A 529 18.56 -56.30 -26.57
CA ILE A 529 19.53 -56.99 -27.44
C ILE A 529 20.61 -57.71 -26.62
N ASP A 530 20.94 -57.17 -25.44
CA ASP A 530 21.95 -57.73 -24.53
C ASP A 530 21.43 -58.89 -23.64
N MET A 531 20.19 -59.35 -23.84
CA MET A 531 19.55 -60.43 -23.06
C MET A 531 19.02 -61.56 -23.94
#